data_AF-A0A838L6R3-F1
#
_entry.id   AF-A0A838L6R3-F1
#
_cell.length_a   1.000
_cell.length_b   1.000
_cell.length_c   1.000
_cell.angle_alpha   90.00
_cell.angle_beta   90.00
_cell.angle_gamma   90.00
#
_symmetry.space_group_name_H-M   'P 1'
#
loop_
_entity.id
_entity.type
_entity.pdbx_description
1 polymer ?
#
loop_
_entity_poly.entity_id
_entity_poly.type
_entity_poly.pdbx_seq_one_letter_code
_entity_poly.pdbx_strand_id
1 'polypeptide(L)' 'MSFMGFFPSDRERRLARDEAVEAIDKHGDQAETILLMKAQQSRSPERRTIYRLARQIVRGRGE' A
#
# COMPACT_ATOMS: atom_id res chain seq x y z
N MET A 1 -27.25 0.45 10.65
CA MET A 1 -25.99 -0.31 10.46
C MET A 1 -24.91 0.68 10.12
N SER A 2 -24.12 1.12 11.10
CA SER A 2 -23.05 2.09 10.85
C SER A 2 -21.92 1.40 10.08
N PHE A 3 -21.68 1.85 8.86
CA PHE A 3 -20.48 1.52 8.08
C PHE A 3 -19.28 2.02 8.89
N MET A 4 -18.60 1.14 9.64
CA MET A 4 -17.31 1.48 10.23
C MET A 4 -16.35 1.71 9.07
N GLY A 5 -16.16 2.97 8.69
CA GLY A 5 -15.09 3.39 7.81
C GLY A 5 -13.77 2.97 8.45
N PHE A 6 -13.14 1.93 7.92
CA PHE A 6 -11.85 1.46 8.40
C PHE A 6 -10.79 2.46 7.95
N PHE A 7 -10.55 3.48 8.79
CA PHE A 7 -9.45 4.41 8.58
C PHE A 7 -8.15 3.72 8.99
N PRO A 8 -7.14 3.67 8.11
CA PRO A 8 -5.88 3.06 8.46
C PRO A 8 -5.19 3.83 9.58
N SER A 9 -4.70 3.08 10.56
CA SER A 9 -3.94 3.57 11.70
C SER A 9 -2.66 4.30 11.26
N ASP A 10 -2.11 5.15 12.13
CA ASP A 10 -0.81 5.81 11.86
C ASP A 10 0.31 4.81 11.61
N ARG A 11 0.25 3.64 12.26
CA ARG A 11 1.20 2.55 12.05
C ARG A 11 1.10 2.00 10.63
N GLU A 12 -0.10 1.69 10.15
CA GLU A 12 -0.32 1.19 8.78
C GLU A 12 0.12 2.24 7.74
N ARG A 13 -0.09 3.52 8.00
CA ARG A 13 0.37 4.61 7.12
C ARG A 13 1.89 4.70 7.06
N ARG A 14 2.60 4.55 8.19
CA ARG A 14 4.06 4.51 8.21
C ARG A 14 4.60 3.32 7.43
N LEU A 15 4.08 2.12 7.72
CA LEU A 15 4.48 0.90 7.01
C LEU A 15 4.18 0.99 5.51
N ALA A 16 3.07 1.61 5.12
CA ALA A 16 2.72 1.82 3.72
C ALA A 16 3.70 2.78 3.01
N ARG A 17 4.20 3.81 3.70
CA ARG A 17 5.23 4.70 3.16
C ARG A 17 6.54 3.97 2.97
N ASP A 18 6.97 3.20 3.98
CA ASP A 18 8.22 2.43 3.92
C ASP A 18 8.17 1.43 2.75
N GLU A 19 7.06 0.71 2.62
CA GLU A 19 6.84 -0.24 1.54
C GLU A 19 6.75 0.44 0.16
N ALA A 20 6.17 1.65 0.08
CA ALA A 20 6.13 2.43 -1.16
C ALA A 20 7.53 2.87 -1.60
N VAL A 21 8.35 3.37 -0.65
CA VAL A 21 9.74 3.75 -0.91
C VAL A 21 10.54 2.54 -1.35
N GLU A 22 10.44 1.43 -0.61
CA GLU A 22 11.13 0.19 -0.97
C GLU A 22 10.72 -0.33 -2.35
N ALA A 23 9.43 -0.27 -2.69
CA ALA A 23 8.94 -0.68 -3.99
C ALA A 23 9.48 0.21 -5.12
N ILE A 24 9.50 1.53 -4.93
CA ILE A 24 10.07 2.47 -5.91
C ILE A 24 11.57 2.21 -6.08
N ASP A 25 12.32 2.08 -4.99
CA ASP A 25 13.78 1.88 -5.05
C ASP A 25 14.15 0.55 -5.73
N LYS A 26 13.38 -0.51 -5.48
CA LYS A 26 13.67 -1.86 -6.03
C LYS A 26 13.09 -2.11 -7.41
N HIS A 27 11.95 -1.51 -7.74
CA HIS A 27 11.17 -1.87 -8.92
C HIS A 27 10.89 -0.69 -9.86
N GLY A 28 11.21 0.55 -9.46
CA GLY A 28 11.00 1.76 -10.27
C GLY A 28 9.56 1.86 -10.77
N ASP A 29 9.40 1.93 -12.10
CA ASP A 29 8.10 2.04 -12.77
C ASP A 29 7.17 0.84 -12.50
N GLN A 30 7.71 -0.32 -12.09
CA GLN A 30 6.93 -1.50 -11.76
C GLN A 30 6.41 -1.50 -10.31
N ALA A 31 6.80 -0.53 -9.48
CA ALA A 31 6.46 -0.47 -8.06
C ALA A 31 4.95 -0.60 -7.81
N GLU A 32 4.13 0.10 -8.59
CA GLU A 32 2.67 0.06 -8.47
C GLU A 32 2.10 -1.36 -8.68
N THR A 33 2.56 -2.03 -9.73
CA THR A 33 2.14 -3.38 -10.10
C THR A 33 2.57 -4.40 -9.05
N ILE A 34 3.79 -4.30 -8.54
CA ILE A 34 4.29 -5.19 -7.49
C ILE A 34 3.43 -5.06 -6.21
N LEU A 35 3.11 -3.84 -5.80
CA LEU A 35 2.26 -3.59 -4.63
C LEU A 35 0.84 -4.13 -4.83
N LEU A 36 0.30 -4.03 -6.04
CA LEU A 36 -0.99 -4.64 -6.38
C LEU A 36 -0.95 -6.17 -6.24
N MET A 37 0.10 -6.82 -6.77
CA MET A 37 0.26 -8.27 -6.67
C MET A 37 0.42 -8.72 -5.21
N LYS A 38 1.25 -8.03 -4.42
CA LYS A 38 1.40 -8.29 -2.98
C LYS A 38 0.07 -8.16 -2.23
N ALA A 39 -0.75 -7.16 -2.58
CA ALA A 39 -2.09 -6.98 -2.01
C ALA A 39 -3.07 -8.11 -2.38
N GLN A 40 -2.97 -8.68 -3.59
CA GLN A 40 -3.84 -9.78 -4.01
C GLN A 40 -3.43 -11.12 -3.39
N GLN A 41 -2.12 -11.35 -3.25
CA GLN A 41 -1.57 -12.59 -2.70
C GLN A 41 -1.63 -12.64 -1.16
N SER A 42 -1.71 -11.49 -0.49
CA SER A 42 -1.71 -11.45 0.97
C SER A 42 -3.04 -11.93 1.57
N ARG A 43 -2.95 -12.89 2.49
CA ARG A 43 -4.10 -13.39 3.27
C ARG A 43 -4.44 -12.50 4.47
N SER A 44 -3.52 -11.63 4.91
CA SER A 44 -3.74 -10.74 6.06
C SER A 44 -4.49 -9.48 5.65
N PRO A 45 -5.65 -9.15 6.26
CA PRO A 45 -6.37 -7.90 6.00
C PRO A 45 -5.50 -6.65 6.22
N GLU A 46 -4.73 -6.61 7.30
CA GLU A 46 -3.82 -5.51 7.65
C GLU A 46 -2.75 -5.31 6.56
N ARG A 47 -2.08 -6.40 6.14
CA ARG A 47 -1.08 -6.34 5.06
C ARG A 47 -1.69 -5.87 3.74
N ARG A 48 -2.91 -6.32 3.41
CA ARG A 48 -3.61 -5.83 2.22
C ARG A 48 -3.88 -4.34 2.28
N THR A 49 -4.28 -3.81 3.44
CA THR A 49 -4.48 -2.37 3.65
C THR A 49 -3.17 -1.62 3.43
N ILE A 50 -2.07 -2.09 4.03
CA ILE A 50 -0.73 -1.50 3.88
C ILE A 50 -0.32 -1.44 2.40
N TYR A 51 -0.41 -2.56 1.66
CA TYR A 51 -0.02 -2.59 0.24
C TYR A 51 -0.91 -1.70 -0.64
N ARG A 52 -2.21 -1.60 -0.35
CA ARG A 52 -3.12 -0.70 -1.07
C ARG A 52 -2.77 0.77 -0.84
N LEU A 53 -2.45 1.13 0.41
CA LEU A 53 -2.01 2.49 0.74
C LEU A 53 -0.66 2.81 0.10
N ALA A 54 0.29 1.87 0.17
CA ALA A 54 1.59 2.01 -0.48
C ALA A 54 1.41 2.29 -1.98
N ARG A 55 0.53 1.52 -2.64
CA ARG A 55 0.21 1.72 -4.06
C ARG A 55 -0.37 3.10 -4.34
N GLN A 56 -1.27 3.61 -3.49
CA GLN A 56 -1.82 4.96 -3.64
C GLN A 56 -0.73 6.04 -3.52
N ILE A 57 0.23 5.85 -2.61
CA ILE A 57 1.38 6.77 -2.43
C ILE A 57 2.26 6.75 -3.69
N VAL A 58 2.58 5.57 -4.23
CA VAL A 58 3.36 5.45 -5.47
C VAL A 58 2.65 6.16 -6.63
N ARG A 59 1.35 5.91 -6.80
CA ARG A 59 0.56 6.51 -7.88
C ARG A 59 0.46 8.03 -7.78
N GLY A 60 0.25 8.57 -6.58
CA GLY A 60 0.17 10.02 -6.36
C GLY A 60 1.50 10.77 -6.49
N ARG A 61 2.61 10.07 -6.73
CA ARG A 61 3.94 10.66 -6.97
C ARG A 61 4.27 10.80 -8.46
N GLY A 62 3.48 10.17 -9.34
CA GLY A 62 3.64 10.19 -10.79
C GLY A 62 2.74 11.20 -11.53
N GLU A 63 1.92 11.95 -10.80
CA GLU A 63 1.15 13.12 -11.28
C GLU A 63 1.87 14.40 -10.87
#